data_AF-A0A2V6KXS2-F1
#
_entry.id   AF-A0A2V6KXS2-F1
#
_cell.length_a   1.000
_cell.length_b   1.000
_cell.length_c   1.000
_cell.angle_alpha   90.00
_cell.angle_beta   90.00
_cell.angle_gamma   90.00
#
_symmetry.space_group_name_H-M   'P 1'
#
loop_
_entity.id
_entity.type
_entity.pdbx_description
1 polymer ?
#
loop_
_entity_poly.entity_id
_entity_poly.type
_entity_poly.pdbx_seq_one_letter_code
_entity_poly.pdbx_strand_id
1 'polypeptide(L)'
;MKRVFGLETEYGITVSGVESVDVVAESIELVRCYTEHGALMKWDYELEDPHLDARGFRARELLQDTDESAYYEIDKNRPLSFEEIKSDLVLSNGARFYNDHAHPEYSTPECTTLRQIIAQDKAGERILAECARRRNQKLPPANEVRLYKNNTDFFGHSYGCHDNYLVSREVAWDRIVAGILPFLITRQIFAGAGKMGTEAESASGEPGAYQISQR
;
A
#
# COMPACT_ATOMS: atom_id res chain seq x y z
N MET A 1 -13.59 -3.07 23.36
CA MET A 1 -13.79 -3.42 21.94
C MET A 1 -12.88 -4.61 21.66
N LYS A 2 -13.43 -5.78 21.32
CA LYS A 2 -12.65 -7.00 20.97
C LYS A 2 -13.03 -7.38 19.54
N ARG A 3 -12.36 -6.79 18.56
CA ARG A 3 -12.46 -7.14 17.14
C ARG A 3 -11.04 -7.16 16.60
N VAL A 4 -10.74 -8.10 15.70
CA VAL A 4 -9.48 -8.12 14.99
C VAL A 4 -9.53 -7.12 13.84
N PHE A 5 -8.49 -6.31 13.69
CA PHE A 5 -8.35 -5.36 12.60
C PHE A 5 -6.88 -5.10 12.27
N GLY A 6 -6.63 -4.60 11.06
CA GLY A 6 -5.30 -4.27 10.53
C GLY A 6 -5.37 -3.06 9.61
N LEU A 7 -4.21 -2.47 9.33
CA LEU A 7 -4.04 -1.41 8.34
C LEU A 7 -3.01 -1.84 7.31
N GLU A 8 -3.23 -1.46 6.07
CA GLU A 8 -2.30 -1.54 4.95
C GLU A 8 -1.98 -0.12 4.51
N THR A 9 -0.72 0.22 4.32
CA THR A 9 -0.34 1.57 3.88
C THR A 9 0.74 1.49 2.82
N GLU A 10 0.35 1.88 1.61
CA GLU A 10 1.26 2.17 0.51
C GLU A 10 1.92 3.54 0.75
N TYR A 11 3.23 3.64 0.55
CA TYR A 11 3.94 4.91 0.67
C TYR A 11 4.28 5.46 -0.72
N GLY A 12 4.07 6.76 -0.89
CA GLY A 12 4.64 7.48 -2.03
C GLY A 12 6.17 7.42 -1.96
N ILE A 13 6.83 7.16 -3.09
CA ILE A 13 8.29 7.08 -3.16
C ILE A 13 8.81 7.98 -4.29
N THR A 14 9.88 8.72 -4.00
CA THR A 14 10.58 9.56 -4.99
C THR A 14 12.09 9.50 -4.77
N VAL A 15 12.86 9.81 -5.80
CA VAL A 15 14.31 10.03 -5.69
C VAL A 15 14.60 11.47 -6.11
N SER A 16 15.18 12.25 -5.20
CA SER A 16 15.69 13.59 -5.51
C SER A 16 17.02 13.49 -6.25
N GLY A 17 17.35 14.46 -7.10
CA GLY A 17 18.64 14.53 -7.80
C GLY A 17 18.74 13.70 -9.10
N VAL A 18 17.64 13.10 -9.55
CA VAL A 18 17.55 12.36 -10.82
C VAL A 18 16.51 12.97 -11.77
N GLU A 19 16.70 12.76 -13.08
CA GLU A 19 15.77 13.24 -14.12
C GLU A 19 14.51 12.35 -14.22
N SER A 20 14.67 11.05 -13.99
CA SER A 20 13.57 10.08 -13.98
C SER A 20 13.84 8.99 -12.95
N VAL A 21 12.76 8.35 -12.48
CA VAL A 21 12.81 7.28 -11.48
C VAL A 21 11.94 6.10 -11.95
N ASP A 22 12.50 4.90 -11.89
CA ASP A 22 11.71 3.66 -11.95
C ASP A 22 11.21 3.38 -10.54
N VAL A 23 9.98 3.81 -10.24
CA VAL A 23 9.39 3.71 -8.90
C VAL A 23 9.24 2.27 -8.42
N VAL A 24 9.00 1.32 -9.34
CA VAL A 24 8.92 -0.10 -9.03
C VAL A 24 10.29 -0.61 -8.59
N ALA A 25 11.35 -0.31 -9.36
CA ALA A 25 12.71 -0.70 -8.99
C ALA A 25 13.15 -0.09 -7.65
N GLU A 26 12.82 1.17 -7.40
CA GLU A 26 13.16 1.82 -6.12
C GLU A 26 12.36 1.26 -4.94
N SER A 27 11.09 0.89 -5.16
CA SER A 27 10.28 0.21 -4.14
C SER A 27 10.88 -1.16 -3.79
N ILE A 28 11.22 -1.98 -4.80
CA ILE A 28 11.90 -3.28 -4.63
C ILE A 28 13.19 -3.11 -3.82
N GLU A 29 14.07 -2.19 -4.22
CA GLU A 29 15.34 -1.94 -3.55
C GLU A 29 15.15 -1.45 -2.10
N LEU A 30 14.15 -0.60 -1.86
CA LEU A 30 13.81 -0.12 -0.52
C LEU A 30 13.33 -1.27 0.37
N VAL A 31 12.39 -2.09 -0.09
CA VAL A 31 11.86 -3.23 0.69
C VAL A 31 12.98 -4.22 1.01
N ARG A 32 13.82 -4.54 0.03
CA ARG A 32 14.95 -5.46 0.19
C ARG A 32 16.01 -4.97 1.18
N CYS A 33 16.08 -3.67 1.50
CA CYS A 33 16.95 -3.20 2.58
C CYS A 33 16.59 -3.83 3.95
N TYR A 34 15.37 -4.32 4.14
CA TYR A 34 14.98 -5.01 5.37
C TYR A 34 15.49 -6.46 5.44
N THR A 35 15.86 -7.08 4.32
CA THR A 35 16.44 -8.44 4.32
C THR A 35 17.76 -8.52 5.10
N GLU A 36 18.48 -7.40 5.22
CA GLU A 36 19.67 -7.26 6.06
C GLU A 36 19.38 -7.44 7.56
N HIS A 37 18.12 -7.32 7.99
CA HIS A 37 17.67 -7.64 9.34
C HIS A 37 17.21 -9.10 9.51
N GLY A 38 17.38 -9.94 8.48
CA GLY A 38 17.09 -11.38 8.54
C GLY A 38 15.65 -11.77 8.16
N ALA A 39 14.83 -10.83 7.67
CA ALA A 39 13.56 -11.20 7.05
C ALA A 39 13.81 -11.92 5.71
N LEU A 40 13.02 -12.96 5.45
CA LEU A 40 13.11 -13.76 4.23
C LEU A 40 11.95 -13.40 3.31
N MET A 41 12.20 -13.36 2.01
CA MET A 41 11.17 -13.21 0.97
C MET A 41 10.39 -14.52 0.85
N LYS A 42 9.41 -14.71 1.74
CA LYS A 42 8.66 -15.96 1.92
C LYS A 42 7.21 -15.66 2.27
N TRP A 43 6.46 -15.21 1.26
CA TRP A 43 5.01 -15.18 1.29
C TRP A 43 4.45 -16.37 0.52
N ASP A 44 3.37 -16.95 1.03
CA ASP A 44 2.70 -18.08 0.40
C ASP A 44 1.44 -17.58 -0.31
N TYR A 45 1.51 -17.54 -1.64
CA TYR A 45 0.42 -17.11 -2.51
C TYR A 45 -0.51 -18.27 -2.91
N GLU A 46 -0.27 -19.52 -2.49
CA GLU A 46 -1.03 -20.70 -2.99
C GLU A 46 -2.55 -20.61 -2.72
N LEU A 47 -2.95 -19.87 -1.70
CA LEU A 47 -4.35 -19.71 -1.29
C LEU A 47 -5.00 -18.41 -1.78
N GLU A 48 -4.27 -17.55 -2.49
CA GLU A 48 -4.80 -16.30 -3.03
C GLU A 48 -5.52 -16.55 -4.37
N ASP A 49 -6.83 -16.30 -4.39
CA ASP A 49 -7.64 -16.39 -5.62
C ASP A 49 -8.64 -15.22 -5.65
N PRO A 50 -8.28 -14.09 -6.28
CA PRO A 50 -9.11 -12.88 -6.35
C PRO A 50 -10.50 -13.12 -6.97
N HIS A 51 -10.63 -14.13 -7.83
CA HIS A 51 -11.90 -14.47 -8.46
C HIS A 51 -12.82 -15.27 -7.53
N LEU A 52 -12.37 -15.80 -6.39
CA LEU A 52 -13.24 -16.46 -5.42
C LEU A 52 -13.91 -15.46 -4.47
N ASP A 53 -15.14 -15.07 -4.81
CA ASP A 53 -15.88 -14.08 -4.06
C ASP A 53 -16.44 -14.66 -2.74
N ALA A 54 -16.34 -13.89 -1.66
CA ALA A 54 -16.87 -14.25 -0.35
C ALA A 54 -18.39 -14.46 -0.31
N ARG A 55 -19.14 -14.03 -1.33
CA ARG A 55 -20.58 -14.28 -1.51
C ARG A 55 -20.87 -15.69 -2.05
N GLY A 56 -19.85 -16.48 -2.37
CA GLY A 56 -19.96 -17.90 -2.73
C GLY A 56 -20.05 -18.17 -4.23
N PHE A 57 -19.52 -17.28 -5.06
CA PHE A 57 -19.43 -17.49 -6.51
C PHE A 57 -18.01 -17.17 -7.00
N ARG A 58 -17.67 -17.65 -8.21
CA ARG A 58 -16.43 -17.27 -8.89
C ARG A 58 -16.71 -16.12 -9.85
N ALA A 59 -16.06 -14.98 -9.67
CA ALA A 59 -16.09 -13.88 -10.62
C ALA A 59 -15.45 -14.34 -11.94
N ARG A 60 -16.11 -14.04 -13.06
CA ARG A 60 -15.57 -14.41 -14.38
C ARG A 60 -14.43 -13.50 -14.82
N GLU A 61 -14.51 -12.24 -14.43
CA GLU A 61 -13.60 -11.16 -14.79
C GLU A 61 -13.65 -10.12 -13.67
N LEU A 62 -12.50 -9.52 -13.36
CA LEU A 62 -12.35 -8.37 -12.49
C LEU A 62 -11.94 -7.17 -13.33
N LEU A 63 -12.32 -5.96 -12.90
CA LEU A 63 -11.87 -4.73 -13.58
C LEU A 63 -10.34 -4.63 -13.63
N GLN A 64 -9.68 -5.11 -12.58
CA GLN A 64 -8.23 -5.15 -12.44
C GLN A 64 -7.52 -6.15 -13.37
N ASP A 65 -8.22 -7.15 -13.94
CA ASP A 65 -7.57 -8.20 -14.76
C ASP A 65 -6.81 -7.59 -15.96
N THR A 66 -7.32 -6.47 -16.51
CA THR A 66 -6.69 -5.77 -17.65
C THR A 66 -5.39 -5.08 -17.24
N ASP A 67 -5.41 -4.35 -16.11
CA ASP A 67 -4.26 -3.60 -15.62
C ASP A 67 -3.15 -4.55 -15.16
N GLU A 68 -3.50 -5.61 -14.41
CA GLU A 68 -2.56 -6.64 -13.97
C GLU A 68 -1.87 -7.31 -15.17
N SER A 69 -2.63 -7.61 -16.23
CA SER A 69 -2.07 -8.18 -17.46
C SER A 69 -1.07 -7.23 -18.13
N ALA A 70 -1.36 -5.93 -18.17
CA ALA A 70 -0.46 -4.93 -18.75
C ALA A 70 0.84 -4.80 -17.94
N TYR A 71 0.74 -4.83 -16.61
CA TYR A 71 1.91 -4.76 -15.73
C TYR A 71 2.75 -6.04 -15.76
N TYR A 72 2.12 -7.21 -15.82
CA TYR A 72 2.82 -8.47 -16.02
C TYR A 72 3.68 -8.45 -17.30
N GLU A 73 3.16 -7.88 -18.38
CA GLU A 73 3.88 -7.75 -19.65
C GLU A 73 5.09 -6.80 -19.58
N ILE A 74 5.08 -5.82 -18.67
CA ILE A 74 6.22 -4.95 -18.38
C ILE A 74 7.23 -5.72 -17.52
N ASP A 75 6.75 -6.32 -16.42
CA ASP A 75 7.56 -6.95 -15.39
C ASP A 75 8.28 -8.21 -15.87
N LYS A 76 7.72 -8.96 -16.83
CA LYS A 76 8.40 -10.12 -17.44
C LYS A 76 9.72 -9.77 -18.15
N ASN A 77 9.94 -8.49 -18.46
CA ASN A 77 11.19 -8.01 -19.06
C ASN A 77 12.24 -7.62 -18.01
N ARG A 78 11.87 -7.58 -16.71
CA ARG A 78 12.81 -7.33 -15.62
C ARG A 78 13.67 -8.60 -15.41
N PRO A 79 14.95 -8.45 -15.02
CA PRO A 79 15.83 -9.58 -14.72
C PRO A 79 15.59 -10.15 -13.31
N LEU A 80 14.33 -10.22 -12.88
CA LEU A 80 13.91 -10.62 -11.53
C LEU A 80 12.77 -11.65 -11.61
N SER A 81 12.72 -12.60 -10.67
CA SER A 81 11.57 -13.50 -10.55
C SER A 81 10.35 -12.76 -9.99
N PHE A 82 9.17 -13.38 -10.06
CA PHE A 82 7.94 -12.85 -9.46
C PHE A 82 8.11 -12.54 -7.96
N GLU A 83 8.73 -13.46 -7.22
CA GLU A 83 9.00 -13.33 -5.79
C GLU A 83 9.99 -12.20 -5.51
N GLU A 84 10.98 -11.99 -6.38
CA GLU A 84 11.93 -10.90 -6.26
C GLU A 84 11.30 -9.53 -6.55
N ILE A 85 10.36 -9.47 -7.50
CA ILE A 85 9.60 -8.25 -7.81
C ILE A 85 8.64 -7.90 -6.68
N LYS A 86 7.94 -8.88 -6.10
CA LYS A 86 7.08 -8.64 -4.94
C LYS A 86 7.87 -8.34 -3.68
N SER A 87 9.09 -8.88 -3.53
CA SER A 87 9.96 -8.66 -2.37
C SER A 87 9.20 -8.84 -1.04
N ASP A 88 8.39 -9.88 -0.93
CA ASP A 88 7.37 -9.98 0.12
C ASP A 88 7.92 -10.57 1.42
N LEU A 89 7.97 -9.74 2.47
CA LEU A 89 8.60 -10.06 3.76
C LEU A 89 7.56 -10.17 4.87
N VAL A 90 7.64 -11.26 5.64
CA VAL A 90 7.02 -11.35 6.96
C VAL A 90 8.03 -10.90 8.02
N LEU A 91 7.68 -9.87 8.77
CA LEU A 91 8.55 -9.25 9.76
C LEU A 91 8.41 -9.90 11.13
N SER A 92 9.40 -9.71 12.00
CA SER A 92 9.42 -10.29 13.36
C SER A 92 8.33 -9.75 14.29
N ASN A 93 7.74 -8.59 13.97
CA ASN A 93 6.56 -8.06 14.66
C ASN A 93 5.24 -8.60 14.11
N GLY A 94 5.26 -9.47 13.10
CA GLY A 94 4.10 -10.06 12.42
C GLY A 94 3.54 -9.21 11.27
N ALA A 95 4.17 -8.09 10.92
CA ALA A 95 3.76 -7.29 9.78
C ALA A 95 4.15 -7.94 8.45
N ARG A 96 3.42 -7.62 7.38
CA ARG A 96 3.84 -7.82 5.99
C ARG A 96 4.51 -6.55 5.49
N PHE A 97 5.62 -6.67 4.76
CA PHE A 97 6.29 -5.54 4.12
C PHE A 97 6.77 -5.97 2.74
N TYR A 98 6.20 -5.37 1.70
CA TYR A 98 6.37 -5.85 0.33
C TYR A 98 6.32 -4.71 -0.68
N ASN A 99 6.73 -5.00 -1.91
CA ASN A 99 6.49 -4.12 -3.05
C ASN A 99 5.09 -4.43 -3.59
N ASP A 100 4.16 -3.52 -3.33
CA ASP A 100 2.88 -3.55 -4.02
C ASP A 100 2.96 -2.70 -5.28
N HIS A 101 3.29 -3.39 -6.36
CA HIS A 101 3.40 -2.82 -7.68
C HIS A 101 4.48 -1.72 -7.77
N ALA A 102 4.11 -0.46 -7.54
CA ALA A 102 4.99 0.71 -7.57
C ALA A 102 5.30 1.29 -6.19
N HIS A 103 4.74 0.72 -5.12
CA HIS A 103 4.77 1.30 -3.79
C HIS A 103 5.32 0.31 -2.75
N PRO A 104 6.20 0.77 -1.85
CA PRO A 104 6.54 -0.02 -0.67
C PRO A 104 5.33 0.02 0.27
N GLU A 105 4.73 -1.13 0.53
CA GLU A 105 3.56 -1.26 1.38
C GLU A 105 3.91 -1.94 2.70
N TYR A 106 3.45 -1.36 3.80
CA TYR A 106 3.48 -1.97 5.12
C TYR A 106 2.07 -2.31 5.60
N SER A 107 1.85 -3.59 5.87
CA SER A 107 0.61 -4.13 6.43
C SER A 107 0.84 -4.55 7.88
N THR A 108 0.12 -3.95 8.82
CA THR A 108 0.27 -4.22 10.25
C THR A 108 -0.04 -5.69 10.59
N PRO A 109 0.54 -6.28 11.65
CA PRO A 109 0.01 -7.52 12.21
C PRO A 109 -1.43 -7.31 12.71
N GLU A 110 -2.15 -8.41 12.89
CA GLU A 110 -3.51 -8.38 13.43
C GLU A 110 -3.54 -7.77 14.84
N CYS A 111 -4.33 -6.71 14.98
CA CYS A 111 -4.50 -5.99 16.24
C CYS A 111 -5.89 -6.21 16.82
N THR A 112 -6.02 -6.14 18.15
CA THR A 112 -7.33 -6.27 18.84
C THR A 112 -7.71 -5.03 19.66
N THR A 113 -6.82 -4.05 19.72
CA THR A 113 -7.00 -2.79 20.45
C THR A 113 -6.50 -1.60 19.63
N LEU A 114 -7.12 -0.44 19.82
CA LEU A 114 -6.71 0.79 19.12
C LEU A 114 -5.25 1.18 19.42
N ARG A 115 -4.79 0.94 20.66
CA ARG A 115 -3.40 1.22 21.02
C ARG A 115 -2.42 0.33 20.26
N GLN A 116 -2.76 -0.94 20.05
CA GLN A 116 -1.92 -1.85 19.28
C GLN A 116 -1.82 -1.40 17.81
N ILE A 117 -2.95 -1.10 17.16
CA ILE A 117 -2.88 -0.72 15.74
C ILE A 117 -2.11 0.59 15.54
N ILE A 118 -2.32 1.59 16.41
CA ILE A 118 -1.57 2.85 16.34
C ILE A 118 -0.07 2.60 16.55
N ALA A 119 0.29 1.74 17.51
CA ALA A 119 1.70 1.41 17.76
C ALA A 119 2.33 0.66 16.58
N GLN A 120 1.60 -0.28 15.95
CA GLN A 120 2.09 -1.07 14.82
C GLN A 120 2.18 -0.25 13.52
N ASP A 121 1.21 0.63 13.29
CA ASP A 121 1.23 1.60 12.19
C ASP A 121 2.44 2.55 12.31
N LYS A 122 2.69 3.07 13.52
CA LYS A 122 3.88 3.89 13.79
C LYS A 122 5.20 3.10 13.77
N ALA A 123 5.17 1.81 14.08
CA ALA A 123 6.33 0.94 13.87
C ALA A 123 6.67 0.83 12.37
N GLY A 124 5.65 0.70 11.50
CA GLY A 124 5.82 0.73 10.05
C GLY A 124 6.55 1.97 9.56
N GLU A 125 6.14 3.17 10.00
CA GLU A 125 6.83 4.42 9.67
C GLU A 125 8.32 4.40 10.05
N ARG A 126 8.67 3.80 11.19
CA ARG A 126 10.06 3.70 11.65
C ARG A 126 10.86 2.67 10.86
N ILE A 127 10.23 1.55 10.50
CA ILE A 127 10.82 0.51 9.67
C ILE A 127 11.16 1.06 8.29
N LEU A 128 10.20 1.72 7.64
CA LEU A 128 10.41 2.31 6.31
C LEU A 128 11.44 3.44 6.33
N ALA A 129 11.45 4.28 7.38
CA ALA A 129 12.47 5.31 7.54
C ALA A 129 13.89 4.73 7.67
N GLU A 130 14.05 3.60 8.38
CA GLU A 130 15.33 2.90 8.48
C GLU A 130 15.74 2.27 7.14
N CYS A 131 14.80 1.67 6.38
CA CYS A 131 15.06 1.18 5.04
C CYS A 131 15.50 2.30 4.09
N ALA A 132 14.81 3.45 4.11
CA ALA A 132 15.20 4.63 3.34
C ALA A 132 16.61 5.13 3.72
N ARG A 133 16.92 5.17 5.03
CA ARG A 133 18.26 5.53 5.51
C ARG A 133 19.33 4.61 4.94
N ARG A 134 19.10 3.30 4.90
CA ARG A 134 20.04 2.31 4.32
C ARG A 134 20.15 2.43 2.80
N ARG A 135 19.01 2.60 2.12
CA ARG A 135 18.98 2.82 0.66
C ARG A 135 19.81 4.05 0.29
N ASN A 136 19.65 5.15 1.03
CA ASN A 136 20.42 6.39 0.82
C ASN A 136 21.94 6.23 1.03
N GLN A 137 22.40 5.25 1.83
CA GLN A 137 23.83 4.95 1.96
C GLN A 137 24.42 4.26 0.72
N LYS A 138 23.58 3.65 -0.12
CA LYS A 138 23.97 2.95 -1.35
C LYS A 138 23.85 3.84 -2.60
N LEU A 139 23.23 5.02 -2.47
CA LEU A 139 23.02 5.95 -3.56
C LEU A 139 24.19 6.95 -3.70
N PRO A 140 24.39 7.54 -4.89
CA PRO A 140 25.30 8.67 -5.05
C PRO A 140 24.93 9.82 -4.08
N PRO A 141 25.90 10.58 -3.54
CA PRO A 141 25.62 11.63 -2.54
C PRO A 141 24.66 12.74 -2.99
N ALA A 142 24.46 12.93 -4.30
CA ALA A 142 23.51 13.90 -4.85
C ALA A 142 22.05 13.39 -4.88
N ASN A 143 21.84 12.09 -4.64
CA ASN A 143 20.54 11.44 -4.76
C ASN A 143 19.98 11.08 -3.38
N GLU A 144 18.66 11.21 -3.23
CA GLU A 144 18.00 10.90 -1.95
C GLU A 144 16.62 10.29 -2.20
N VAL A 145 16.40 9.07 -1.72
CA VAL A 145 15.08 8.44 -1.61
C VAL A 145 14.29 9.11 -0.50
N ARG A 146 13.06 9.50 -0.84
CA ARG A 146 12.08 10.08 0.08
C ARG A 146 10.78 9.30 0.02
N LEU A 147 10.20 9.11 1.21
CA LEU A 147 8.94 8.41 1.40
C LEU A 147 7.88 9.37 1.93
N TYR A 148 6.64 9.18 1.47
CA TYR A 148 5.49 9.98 1.85
C TYR A 148 4.37 9.06 2.31
N LYS A 149 3.88 9.30 3.54
CA LYS A 149 2.69 8.62 4.06
C LYS A 149 1.46 9.46 3.75
N ASN A 150 1.01 9.38 2.51
CA ASN A 150 -0.12 10.10 1.93
C ASN A 150 -0.77 9.19 0.85
N ASN A 151 -1.60 9.75 -0.04
CA ASN A 151 -2.37 8.99 -1.04
C ASN A 151 -2.35 9.61 -2.44
N THR A 152 -1.44 10.56 -2.71
CA THR A 152 -1.35 11.24 -4.01
C THR A 152 0.08 11.70 -4.30
N ASP A 153 0.49 11.67 -5.56
CA ASP A 153 1.74 12.28 -6.02
C ASP A 153 1.58 13.70 -6.59
N PHE A 154 0.35 14.22 -6.67
CA PHE A 154 -0.03 15.48 -7.32
C PHE A 154 0.11 15.48 -8.86
N PHE A 155 0.39 14.31 -9.46
CA PHE A 155 0.48 14.09 -10.91
C PHE A 155 -0.61 13.13 -11.42
N GLY A 156 -1.67 12.92 -10.63
CA GLY A 156 -2.82 12.11 -11.01
C GLY A 156 -2.74 10.65 -10.57
N HIS A 157 -1.65 10.19 -9.96
CA HIS A 157 -1.59 8.87 -9.35
C HIS A 157 -2.09 8.90 -7.91
N SER A 158 -2.69 7.78 -7.50
CA SER A 158 -3.26 7.60 -6.18
C SER A 158 -2.90 6.22 -5.66
N TYR A 159 -2.58 6.15 -4.37
CA TYR A 159 -2.18 4.91 -3.68
C TYR A 159 -2.92 4.75 -2.35
N GLY A 160 -2.98 3.52 -1.88
CA GLY A 160 -3.92 3.04 -0.87
C GLY A 160 -3.50 3.23 0.60
N CYS A 161 -4.51 3.40 1.45
CA CYS A 161 -4.43 3.10 2.87
C CYS A 161 -5.71 2.34 3.24
N HIS A 162 -5.59 1.04 3.49
CA HIS A 162 -6.74 0.14 3.64
C HIS A 162 -6.98 -0.23 5.10
N ASP A 163 -8.25 -0.26 5.48
CA ASP A 163 -8.68 -0.72 6.79
C ASP A 163 -9.26 -2.13 6.69
N ASN A 164 -8.69 -3.07 7.44
CA ASN A 164 -9.15 -4.45 7.50
C ASN A 164 -9.90 -4.71 8.81
N TYR A 165 -11.12 -5.24 8.73
CA TYR A 165 -11.93 -5.55 9.91
C TYR A 165 -12.47 -6.99 9.84
N LEU A 166 -12.19 -7.79 10.86
CA LEU A 166 -12.80 -9.11 11.00
C LEU A 166 -14.31 -8.97 11.27
N VAL A 167 -15.11 -9.63 10.44
CA VAL A 167 -16.57 -9.69 10.53
C VAL A 167 -17.07 -11.13 10.56
N SER A 168 -18.21 -11.38 11.21
CA SER A 168 -18.84 -12.70 11.17
C SER A 168 -19.45 -12.95 9.79
N ARG A 169 -19.23 -14.15 9.25
CA ARG A 169 -19.82 -14.60 7.98
C ARG A 169 -21.34 -14.69 8.01
N GLU A 170 -21.94 -14.76 9.20
CA GLU A 170 -23.40 -14.77 9.37
C GLU A 170 -24.05 -13.40 9.08
N VAL A 171 -23.26 -12.33 9.05
CA VAL A 171 -23.78 -10.99 8.73
C VAL A 171 -23.98 -10.88 7.23
N ALA A 172 -25.24 -10.69 6.81
CA ALA A 172 -25.59 -10.49 5.41
C ALA A 172 -24.82 -9.30 4.81
N TRP A 173 -24.26 -9.49 3.61
CA TRP A 173 -23.45 -8.49 2.93
C TRP A 173 -24.18 -7.15 2.75
N ASP A 174 -25.43 -7.18 2.29
CA ASP A 174 -26.25 -5.98 2.07
C ASP A 174 -26.47 -5.17 3.36
N ARG A 175 -26.47 -5.84 4.52
CA ARG A 175 -26.56 -5.17 5.82
C ARG A 175 -25.27 -4.42 6.15
N ILE A 176 -24.11 -4.98 5.81
CA ILE A 176 -22.81 -4.32 5.97
C ILE A 176 -22.79 -3.07 5.09
N VAL A 177 -23.12 -3.22 3.79
CA VAL A 177 -23.15 -2.11 2.83
C VAL A 177 -24.07 -0.99 3.30
N ALA A 178 -25.33 -1.31 3.63
CA ALA A 178 -26.30 -0.30 4.06
C ALA A 178 -25.91 0.41 5.35
N GLY A 179 -25.26 -0.30 6.29
CA GLY A 179 -24.83 0.27 7.57
C GLY A 179 -23.56 1.10 7.51
N ILE A 180 -22.58 0.68 6.70
CA ILE A 180 -21.24 1.29 6.70
C ILE A 180 -21.09 2.39 5.66
N LEU A 181 -21.79 2.32 4.53
CA LEU A 181 -21.58 3.23 3.39
C LEU A 181 -21.80 4.71 3.76
N PRO A 182 -22.88 5.13 4.44
CA PRO A 182 -23.05 6.54 4.84
C PRO A 182 -21.96 7.01 5.79
N PHE A 183 -21.51 6.12 6.69
CA PHE A 183 -20.41 6.43 7.62
C PHE A 183 -19.08 6.61 6.88
N LEU A 184 -18.71 5.71 5.96
CA LEU A 184 -17.47 5.84 5.18
C LEU A 184 -17.46 7.09 4.30
N ILE A 185 -18.61 7.47 3.72
CA ILE A 185 -18.71 8.69 2.92
C ILE A 185 -18.47 9.93 3.79
N THR A 186 -18.99 9.96 5.01
CA THR A 186 -18.95 11.15 5.89
C THR A 186 -17.73 11.21 6.80
N ARG A 187 -17.03 10.09 7.05
CA ARG A 187 -15.87 10.04 7.96
C ARG A 187 -14.72 10.95 7.54
N GLN A 188 -14.62 11.28 6.26
CA GLN A 188 -13.61 12.21 5.74
C GLN A 188 -13.63 13.58 6.44
N ILE A 189 -14.76 13.98 7.04
CA ILE A 189 -14.90 15.22 7.82
C ILE A 189 -13.91 15.26 9.00
N PHE A 190 -13.63 14.11 9.62
CA PHE A 190 -12.72 14.01 10.78
C PHE A 190 -11.49 13.15 10.53
N ALA A 191 -11.49 12.32 9.48
CA ALA A 191 -10.39 11.41 9.14
C ALA A 191 -9.60 11.85 7.89
N GLY A 192 -10.03 12.90 7.19
CA GLY A 192 -9.37 13.38 5.98
C GLY A 192 -7.98 13.98 6.27
N ALA A 193 -6.99 13.60 5.44
CA ALA A 193 -5.61 14.08 5.55
C ALA A 193 -5.36 15.45 4.89
N GLY A 194 -6.35 16.00 4.19
CA GLY A 194 -6.24 17.25 3.44
C GLY A 194 -5.47 17.13 2.13
N LYS A 195 -5.90 17.89 1.11
CA LYS A 195 -5.23 18.00 -0.20
C LYS A 195 -5.42 19.39 -0.80
N MET A 196 -4.37 19.92 -1.42
CA MET A 196 -4.47 21.11 -2.27
C MET A 196 -4.58 20.69 -3.74
N GLY A 197 -5.59 21.23 -4.42
CA GLY A 197 -5.86 20.97 -5.83
C GLY A 197 -6.83 19.82 -6.07
N THR A 198 -7.38 19.77 -7.27
CA THR A 198 -8.22 18.68 -7.79
C THR A 198 -7.43 17.91 -8.84
N GLU A 199 -7.39 16.59 -8.72
CA GLU A 199 -6.71 15.72 -9.68
C GLU A 199 -7.75 14.87 -10.38
N ALA A 200 -7.56 14.66 -11.68
CA ALA A 200 -8.28 13.66 -12.44
C ALA A 200 -7.27 12.62 -12.94
N GLU A 201 -7.76 11.42 -13.18
CA GLU A 201 -6.94 10.32 -13.68
C GLU A 201 -6.16 10.73 -14.92
N SER A 202 -4.83 10.55 -14.90
CA SER A 202 -3.92 10.94 -15.99
C SER A 202 -3.94 12.43 -16.39
N ALA A 203 -4.41 13.32 -15.51
CA ALA A 203 -4.41 14.77 -15.74
C ALA A 203 -3.58 15.52 -14.68
N SER A 204 -2.83 16.52 -15.11
CA SER A 204 -2.17 17.46 -14.20
C SER A 204 -3.21 18.17 -13.32
N GLY A 205 -3.00 18.16 -12.00
CA GLY A 205 -3.97 18.72 -11.06
C GLY A 205 -4.24 20.21 -11.29
N GLU A 206 -5.50 20.62 -11.08
CA GLU A 206 -5.85 22.04 -11.05
C GLU A 206 -5.51 22.61 -9.66
N PRO A 207 -4.58 23.57 -9.56
CA PRO A 207 -4.29 24.22 -8.29
C PRO A 207 -5.44 25.14 -7.87
N GLY A 208 -5.69 25.25 -6.56
CA GLY A 208 -6.47 26.37 -6.00
C GLY A 208 -7.63 26.02 -5.07
N ALA A 209 -8.05 24.75 -4.96
CA ALA A 209 -9.07 24.32 -4.00
C ALA A 209 -8.47 23.45 -2.90
N TYR A 210 -8.79 23.72 -1.63
CA TYR A 210 -8.52 22.79 -0.54
C TYR A 210 -9.64 21.76 -0.45
N GLN A 211 -9.26 20.49 -0.39
CA GLN A 211 -10.15 19.36 -0.12
C GLN A 211 -9.81 18.77 1.24
N ILE A 212 -10.83 18.35 2.00
CA ILE A 212 -10.63 17.75 3.33
C ILE A 212 -9.97 16.38 3.28
N SER A 213 -10.08 15.66 2.15
CA SER A 213 -9.52 14.32 1.97
C SER A 213 -8.68 14.22 0.71
N GLN A 214 -7.74 13.28 0.71
CA GLN A 214 -7.01 12.86 -0.50
C GLN A 214 -7.79 11.81 -1.30
N ARG A 215 -8.74 11.10 -0.65
CA ARG A 215 -9.59 10.04 -1.19
C ARG A 215 -11.03 10.11 -0.70
#